data_AF-S0J9A8-F1
#
_entry.id   AF-S0J9A8-F1
#
_cell.length_a   1.000
_cell.length_b   1.000
_cell.length_c   1.000
_cell.angle_alpha   90.00
_cell.angle_beta   90.00
_cell.angle_gamma   90.00
#
_symmetry.space_group_name_H-M   'P 1'
#
loop_
_entity.id
_entity.type
_entity.pdbx_description
1 polymer ?
#
loop_
_entity_poly.entity_id
_entity_poly.type
_entity_poly.pdbx_seq_one_letter_code
_entity_poly.pdbx_strand_id
1 'polypeptide(L)'
;MDSLRVDNGIRKIEVNDNGDCIEFSVSDGGFFKGFSELLQWFDDQKTQQEIKEAEEQGNEVVSYDGKEINYETLRNVVIIRENLSKEVCKKIDNIFGDFASEKIFGKIIPDMFSIAEFFEKISPFIEKYAKERNQTISKKYNKNRKGAKS
;
A
#
# COMPACT_ATOMS: atom_id res chain seq x y z
N MET A 1 28.82 10.26 29.56
CA MET A 1 28.01 10.95 28.53
C MET A 1 26.68 10.22 28.52
N ASP A 2 25.60 10.90 28.86
CA ASP A 2 24.30 10.25 29.02
C ASP A 2 23.61 10.10 27.66
N SER A 3 22.88 9.00 27.45
CA SER A 3 22.13 8.73 26.22
C SER A 3 20.67 8.36 26.53
N LEU A 4 19.73 8.96 25.81
CA LEU A 4 18.30 8.62 25.83
C LEU A 4 17.92 7.98 24.49
N ARG A 5 17.22 6.84 24.54
CA ARG A 5 16.69 6.15 23.35
C ARG A 5 15.18 6.00 23.48
N VAL A 6 14.43 6.45 22.47
CA VAL A 6 12.99 6.27 22.36
C VAL A 6 12.73 5.19 21.31
N ASP A 7 11.90 4.21 21.66
CA ASP A 7 11.40 3.24 20.68
C ASP A 7 10.42 3.96 19.75
N ASN A 8 10.90 4.29 18.55
CA ASN A 8 10.14 4.95 17.50
C ASN A 8 9.19 4.01 16.76
N GLY A 9 9.14 2.72 17.11
CA GLY A 9 8.24 1.74 16.52
C GLY A 9 8.49 1.46 15.05
N ILE A 10 9.65 1.82 14.48
CA ILE A 10 9.95 1.53 13.08
C ILE A 10 9.99 0.01 12.86
N ARG A 11 9.37 -0.42 11.77
CA ARG A 11 9.42 -1.77 11.21
C ARG A 11 9.94 -1.66 9.79
N LYS A 12 10.68 -2.68 9.37
CA LYS A 12 11.35 -2.76 8.08
C LYS A 12 10.96 -4.06 7.41
N ILE A 13 10.57 -3.98 6.15
CA ILE A 13 10.21 -5.13 5.33
C ILE A 13 11.03 -5.04 4.05
N GLU A 14 11.76 -6.12 3.75
CA GLU A 14 12.43 -6.29 2.47
C GLU A 14 11.39 -6.61 1.39
N VAL A 15 11.48 -5.93 0.25
CA VAL A 15 10.43 -5.95 -0.79
C VAL A 15 10.91 -6.48 -2.13
N ASN A 16 12.22 -6.76 -2.28
CA ASN A 16 12.78 -7.32 -3.50
C ASN A 16 14.12 -8.04 -3.24
N ASP A 17 14.61 -8.76 -4.25
CA ASP A 17 15.85 -9.54 -4.18
C ASP A 17 17.13 -8.67 -4.13
N ASN A 18 17.01 -7.35 -4.31
CA ASN A 18 18.13 -6.42 -4.18
C ASN A 18 18.35 -5.98 -2.73
N GLY A 19 17.52 -6.42 -1.79
CA GLY A 19 17.57 -6.03 -0.39
C GLY A 19 16.95 -4.67 -0.10
N ASP A 20 16.22 -4.07 -1.05
CA ASP A 20 15.50 -2.83 -0.78
C ASP A 20 14.41 -3.07 0.24
N CYS A 21 14.18 -2.07 1.07
CA CYS A 21 13.20 -2.15 2.12
C CYS A 21 12.29 -0.94 2.14
N ILE A 22 11.05 -1.21 2.54
CA ILE A 22 10.10 -0.19 3.01
C ILE A 22 10.14 -0.13 4.53
N GLU A 23 9.93 1.07 5.07
CA GLU A 23 9.95 1.32 6.50
C GLU A 23 8.67 2.05 6.90
N PHE A 24 8.07 1.65 8.02
CA PHE A 24 6.92 2.34 8.59
C PHE A 24 6.94 2.24 10.11
N SER A 25 6.35 3.24 10.78
CA SER A 25 6.26 3.22 12.24
C SER A 25 4.88 2.77 12.71
N VAL A 26 4.85 1.76 13.58
CA VAL A 26 3.61 1.36 14.28
C VAL A 26 3.27 2.24 15.48
N SER A 27 4.14 3.22 15.76
CA SER A 27 3.86 4.28 16.72
C SER A 27 3.33 5.55 16.04
N ASP A 28 3.37 5.62 14.71
CA ASP A 28 2.81 6.72 13.93
C ASP A 28 1.32 6.49 13.66
N GLY A 29 0.48 7.41 14.14
CA GLY A 29 -0.95 7.38 13.86
C GLY A 29 -1.27 7.71 12.39
N GLY A 30 -0.40 8.47 11.73
CA GLY A 30 -0.51 8.81 10.31
C GLY A 30 -0.46 7.59 9.42
N PHE A 31 0.49 6.68 9.68
CA PHE A 31 0.65 5.42 8.95
C PHE A 31 -0.65 4.60 8.87
N PHE A 32 -1.26 4.25 10.01
CA PHE A 32 -2.47 3.40 10.00
C PHE A 32 -3.66 4.08 9.33
N LYS A 33 -3.81 5.39 9.55
CA LYS A 33 -4.83 6.18 8.86
C LYS A 33 -4.63 6.13 7.35
N GLY A 34 -3.43 6.49 6.88
CA GLY A 34 -3.11 6.51 5.46
C GLY A 34 -3.25 5.14 4.80
N PHE A 35 -2.81 4.07 5.47
CA PHE A 35 -2.98 2.71 4.96
C PHE A 35 -4.45 2.30 4.85
N SER A 36 -5.28 2.65 5.84
CA SER A 36 -6.72 2.41 5.75
C SER A 36 -7.41 3.22 4.65
N GLU A 37 -7.00 4.47 4.44
CA GLU A 37 -7.51 5.34 3.37
C GLU A 37 -7.09 4.82 1.98
N LEU A 38 -5.90 4.24 1.86
CA LEU A 38 -5.42 3.59 0.64
C LEU A 38 -6.28 2.36 0.29
N LEU A 39 -6.52 1.47 1.26
CA LEU A 39 -7.38 0.31 1.05
C LEU A 39 -8.81 0.74 0.69
N GLN A 40 -9.36 1.72 1.40
CA GLN A 40 -10.69 2.24 1.11
C GLN A 40 -10.78 2.86 -0.28
N TRP A 41 -9.75 3.59 -0.72
CA TRP A 41 -9.70 4.14 -2.07
C TRP A 41 -9.62 3.03 -3.13
N PHE A 42 -8.88 1.96 -2.87
CA PHE A 42 -8.78 0.84 -3.79
C PHE A 42 -10.12 0.10 -3.91
N ASP A 43 -10.83 -0.10 -2.80
CA ASP A 43 -12.15 -0.74 -2.74
C ASP A 43 -13.31 0.21 -3.12
N ASP A 44 -13.04 1.49 -3.38
CA ASP A 44 -14.07 2.47 -3.71
C ASP A 44 -14.79 2.11 -5.01
N GLN A 45 -16.10 2.32 -5.04
CA GLN A 45 -16.94 1.96 -6.19
C GLN A 45 -16.47 2.63 -7.48
N LYS A 46 -16.00 3.88 -7.43
CA LYS A 46 -15.51 4.58 -8.62
C LYS A 46 -14.23 3.94 -9.14
N THR A 47 -13.28 3.65 -8.25
CA THR A 47 -12.02 2.99 -8.59
C THR A 47 -12.28 1.61 -9.20
N GLN A 48 -13.14 0.82 -8.57
CA GLN A 48 -13.51 -0.51 -9.06
C GLN A 48 -14.25 -0.45 -10.41
N GLN A 49 -15.08 0.56 -10.62
CA GLN A 49 -15.75 0.79 -11.90
C GLN A 49 -14.73 1.13 -13.01
N GLU A 50 -13.74 1.99 -12.75
CA GLU A 50 -12.69 2.32 -13.72
C GLU A 50 -11.82 1.09 -14.07
N ILE A 51 -11.48 0.26 -13.08
CA ILE A 51 -10.76 -1.01 -13.29
C ILE A 51 -11.58 -1.92 -14.21
N LYS A 52 -12.86 -2.12 -13.88
CA LYS A 52 -13.77 -2.97 -14.64
C LYS A 52 -13.96 -2.46 -16.08
N GLU A 53 -14.14 -1.15 -16.27
CA GLU A 53 -14.24 -0.54 -17.60
C GLU A 53 -12.99 -0.80 -18.45
N ALA A 54 -11.80 -0.68 -17.85
CA ALA A 54 -10.54 -0.96 -18.54
C ALA A 54 -10.32 -2.46 -18.84
N GLU A 55 -10.94 -3.35 -18.08
CA GLU A 55 -10.96 -4.79 -18.36
C GLU A 55 -11.94 -5.12 -19.50
N GLU A 56 -13.17 -4.61 -19.43
CA GLU A 56 -14.20 -4.82 -20.45
C GLU A 56 -13.74 -4.27 -21.81
N GLN A 57 -13.27 -3.02 -21.86
CA GLN A 57 -12.69 -2.43 -23.08
C GLN A 57 -11.43 -3.17 -23.53
N GLY A 58 -10.65 -3.72 -22.59
CA GLY A 58 -9.47 -4.52 -22.89
C GLY A 58 -9.78 -5.75 -23.76
N ASN A 59 -10.96 -6.35 -23.57
CA ASN A 59 -11.41 -7.50 -24.35
C ASN A 59 -11.81 -7.14 -25.79
N GLU A 60 -12.00 -5.85 -26.08
CA GLU A 60 -12.36 -5.33 -27.40
C GLU A 60 -11.15 -4.77 -28.16
N VAL A 61 -9.95 -4.80 -27.55
CA VAL A 61 -8.72 -4.29 -28.18
C VAL A 61 -8.33 -5.11 -29.41
N VAL A 62 -8.52 -6.42 -29.36
CA VAL A 62 -8.20 -7.32 -30.46
C VAL A 62 -9.51 -7.90 -31.00
N SER A 63 -9.66 -7.94 -32.32
CA SER A 63 -10.81 -8.58 -32.95
C SER A 63 -10.95 -10.04 -32.50
N TYR A 64 -12.17 -10.57 -32.54
CA TYR A 64 -12.44 -11.96 -32.16
C TYR A 64 -11.58 -12.99 -32.92
N ASP A 65 -11.20 -12.68 -34.17
CA ASP A 65 -10.35 -13.55 -34.99
C ASP A 65 -8.85 -13.29 -34.84
N GLY A 66 -8.45 -12.36 -33.96
CA GLY A 66 -7.06 -12.08 -33.62
C GLY A 66 -6.28 -11.27 -34.66
N LYS A 67 -6.93 -10.77 -35.73
CA LYS A 67 -6.23 -10.17 -36.87
C LYS A 67 -6.13 -8.65 -36.84
N GLU A 68 -7.03 -7.98 -36.12
CA GLU A 68 -7.10 -6.53 -36.08
C GLU A 68 -6.94 -6.02 -34.65
N ILE A 69 -6.23 -4.90 -34.51
CA ILE A 69 -6.05 -4.19 -33.24
C ILE A 69 -6.79 -2.86 -33.34
N ASN A 70 -7.73 -2.63 -32.42
CA ASN A 70 -8.33 -1.33 -32.21
C ASN A 70 -7.40 -0.46 -31.37
N TYR A 71 -6.55 0.31 -32.04
CA TYR A 71 -5.56 1.20 -31.41
C TYR A 71 -6.19 2.32 -30.57
N GLU A 72 -7.41 2.75 -30.89
CA GLU A 72 -8.11 3.76 -30.10
C GLU A 72 -8.56 3.19 -28.75
N THR A 73 -9.20 2.02 -28.76
CA THR A 73 -9.57 1.28 -27.55
C THR A 73 -8.34 0.94 -26.73
N LEU A 74 -7.27 0.45 -27.37
CA LEU A 74 -5.99 0.18 -26.69
C LEU A 74 -5.47 1.42 -25.97
N ARG A 75 -5.45 2.57 -26.65
CA ARG A 75 -4.98 3.82 -26.06
C ARG A 75 -5.82 4.22 -24.85
N ASN A 76 -7.13 4.10 -24.92
CA ASN A 76 -8.03 4.44 -23.83
C ASN A 76 -7.81 3.54 -22.60
N VAL A 77 -7.73 2.22 -22.82
CA VAL A 77 -7.44 1.24 -21.77
C VAL A 77 -6.10 1.53 -21.08
N VAL A 78 -5.06 1.80 -21.87
CA VAL A 78 -3.72 2.12 -21.32
C VAL A 78 -3.77 3.37 -20.46
N ILE A 79 -4.46 4.44 -20.89
CA ILE A 79 -4.58 5.69 -20.13
C ILE A 79 -5.28 5.45 -18.79
N ILE A 80 -6.39 4.69 -18.76
CA ILE A 80 -7.13 4.41 -17.53
C ILE A 80 -6.24 3.63 -16.55
N ARG A 81 -5.62 2.54 -17.02
CA ARG A 81 -4.73 1.71 -16.19
C ARG A 81 -3.52 2.49 -15.68
N GLU A 82 -2.90 3.29 -16.53
CA GLU A 82 -1.76 4.12 -16.17
C GLU A 82 -2.12 5.14 -15.08
N ASN A 83 -3.29 5.78 -15.19
CA ASN A 83 -3.74 6.76 -14.20
C ASN A 83 -3.99 6.11 -12.83
N LEU A 84 -4.72 5.00 -12.80
CA LEU A 84 -4.98 4.23 -11.58
C LEU A 84 -3.67 3.77 -10.91
N SER A 85 -2.75 3.23 -11.73
CA SER A 85 -1.47 2.71 -11.25
C SER A 85 -0.59 3.82 -10.69
N LYS A 86 -0.52 4.97 -11.36
CA LYS A 86 0.21 6.14 -10.84
C LYS A 86 -0.42 6.69 -9.56
N GLU A 87 -1.75 6.69 -9.47
CA GLU A 87 -2.43 7.16 -8.27
C GLU A 87 -2.15 6.26 -7.07
N VAL A 88 -2.19 4.94 -7.23
CA VAL A 88 -1.87 4.02 -6.14
C VAL A 88 -0.39 4.12 -5.73
N CYS A 89 0.54 4.22 -6.69
CA CYS A 89 1.97 4.41 -6.39
C CYS A 89 2.21 5.66 -5.54
N LYS A 90 1.58 6.78 -5.89
CA LYS A 90 1.68 8.03 -5.10
C LYS A 90 1.16 7.83 -3.67
N LYS A 91 0.04 7.13 -3.48
CA LYS A 91 -0.50 6.85 -2.15
C LYS A 91 0.44 5.94 -1.35
N ILE A 92 1.01 4.93 -1.99
CA ILE A 92 2.02 4.04 -1.38
C ILE A 92 3.24 4.86 -0.93
N ASP A 93 3.78 5.72 -1.79
CA ASP A 93 4.92 6.58 -1.45
C ASP A 93 4.61 7.52 -0.29
N ASN A 94 3.40 8.11 -0.25
CA ASN A 94 2.99 8.97 0.86
C ASN A 94 2.90 8.23 2.21
N ILE A 95 2.68 6.91 2.21
CA ILE A 95 2.50 6.10 3.43
C ILE A 95 3.81 5.45 3.89
N PHE A 96 4.58 4.91 2.94
CA PHE A 96 5.79 4.13 3.22
C PHE A 96 7.09 4.93 2.98
N GLY A 97 6.95 6.20 2.59
CA GLY A 97 8.05 7.12 2.30
C GLY A 97 8.41 7.17 0.82
N ASP A 98 9.19 8.20 0.47
CA ASP A 98 9.59 8.45 -0.92
C ASP A 98 10.21 7.22 -1.60
N PHE A 99 9.82 6.99 -2.85
CA PHE A 99 10.28 5.89 -3.70
C PHE A 99 9.93 4.48 -3.17
N ALA A 100 8.98 4.34 -2.25
CA ALA A 100 8.52 3.03 -1.79
C ALA A 100 7.95 2.19 -2.95
N SER A 101 7.13 2.81 -3.80
CA SER A 101 6.54 2.18 -4.99
C SER A 101 7.61 1.67 -5.96
N GLU A 102 8.67 2.44 -6.19
CA GLU A 102 9.80 2.01 -7.03
C GLU A 102 10.54 0.81 -6.43
N LYS A 103 10.71 0.76 -5.11
CA LYS A 103 11.34 -0.40 -4.44
C LYS A 103 10.48 -1.66 -4.54
N ILE A 104 9.16 -1.51 -4.39
CA ILE A 104 8.20 -2.62 -4.40
C ILE A 104 8.02 -3.17 -5.82
N PHE A 105 7.78 -2.30 -6.79
CA PHE A 105 7.38 -2.69 -8.15
C PHE A 105 8.52 -2.61 -9.17
N GLY A 106 9.62 -1.94 -8.83
CA GLY A 106 10.67 -1.55 -9.76
C GLY A 106 10.40 -0.20 -10.43
N LYS A 107 11.31 0.24 -11.32
CA LYS A 107 11.18 1.46 -12.13
C LYS A 107 10.20 1.29 -13.29
N ILE A 108 8.97 0.89 -12.97
CA ILE A 108 7.88 0.64 -13.91
C ILE A 108 6.58 1.24 -13.38
N ILE A 109 5.55 1.23 -14.23
CA ILE A 109 4.16 1.44 -13.80
C ILE A 109 3.57 0.05 -13.60
N PRO A 110 3.25 -0.37 -12.37
CA PRO A 110 2.73 -1.71 -12.10
C PRO A 110 1.35 -1.89 -12.73
N ASP A 111 0.97 -3.13 -13.02
CA ASP A 111 -0.41 -3.45 -13.38
C ASP A 111 -1.27 -3.67 -12.13
N MET A 112 -2.59 -3.75 -12.33
CA MET A 112 -3.55 -3.91 -11.24
C MET A 112 -3.36 -5.23 -10.48
N PHE A 113 -2.87 -6.28 -11.12
CA PHE A 113 -2.58 -7.56 -10.47
C PHE A 113 -1.41 -7.43 -9.50
N SER A 114 -0.32 -6.79 -9.91
CA SER A 114 0.85 -6.54 -9.07
C SER A 114 0.48 -5.68 -7.85
N ILE A 115 -0.39 -4.68 -8.05
CA ILE A 115 -0.91 -3.83 -6.98
C ILE A 115 -1.74 -4.65 -5.98
N ALA A 116 -2.66 -5.51 -6.46
CA ALA A 116 -3.46 -6.38 -5.62
C ALA A 116 -2.58 -7.36 -4.82
N GLU A 117 -1.59 -7.99 -5.48
CA GLU A 117 -0.64 -8.90 -4.83
C GLU A 117 0.16 -8.20 -3.72
N PHE A 118 0.56 -6.94 -3.94
CA PHE A 118 1.19 -6.14 -2.88
C PHE A 118 0.27 -5.99 -1.67
N PHE A 119 -1.00 -5.65 -1.86
CA PHE A 119 -1.96 -5.52 -0.75
C PHE A 119 -2.16 -6.83 0.01
N GLU A 120 -2.28 -7.95 -0.70
CA GLU A 120 -2.38 -9.28 -0.09
C GLU A 120 -1.15 -9.63 0.75
N LYS A 121 0.06 -9.33 0.24
CA LYS A 121 1.31 -9.64 0.93
C LYS A 121 1.60 -8.72 2.11
N ILE A 122 1.29 -7.42 2.02
CA ILE A 122 1.63 -6.44 3.06
C ILE A 122 0.65 -6.47 4.25
N SER A 123 -0.63 -6.76 3.99
CA SER A 123 -1.69 -6.70 5.01
C SER A 123 -1.42 -7.56 6.26
N PRO A 124 -0.97 -8.83 6.13
CA PRO A 124 -0.64 -9.67 7.30
C PRO A 124 0.45 -9.08 8.20
N PHE A 125 1.45 -8.40 7.64
CA PHE A 125 2.49 -7.74 8.42
C PHE A 125 1.93 -6.56 9.21
N ILE A 126 1.12 -5.73 8.55
CA ILE A 126 0.50 -4.56 9.19
C ILE A 126 -0.44 -5.00 10.31
N GLU A 127 -1.27 -6.02 10.08
CA GLU A 127 -2.14 -6.60 11.11
C GLU A 127 -1.34 -7.11 12.32
N LYS A 128 -0.26 -7.87 12.06
CA LYS A 128 0.61 -8.39 13.11
C LYS A 128 1.15 -7.24 13.97
N TYR A 129 1.69 -6.21 13.34
CA TYR A 129 2.29 -5.10 14.07
C TYR A 129 1.25 -4.21 14.78
N ALA A 130 0.05 -4.05 14.22
CA ALA A 130 -1.06 -3.37 14.89
C ALA A 130 -1.47 -4.11 16.17
N LYS A 131 -1.58 -5.45 16.11
CA LYS A 131 -1.87 -6.30 17.27
C LYS A 131 -0.77 -6.19 18.34
N GLU A 132 0.50 -6.27 17.95
CA GLU A 132 1.66 -6.09 18.85
C GLU A 132 1.65 -4.71 19.53
N ARG A 133 1.31 -3.65 18.79
CA ARG A 133 1.21 -2.29 19.33
C ARG A 133 0.13 -2.16 20.39
N ASN A 134 -1.08 -2.62 20.10
CA ASN A 134 -2.20 -2.56 21.04
C ASN A 134 -1.90 -3.34 22.33
N GLN A 135 -1.24 -4.50 22.22
CA GLN A 135 -0.77 -5.26 23.38
C GLN A 135 0.32 -4.51 24.16
N THR A 136 1.25 -3.83 23.49
CA THR A 136 2.33 -3.06 24.12
C THR A 136 1.81 -1.83 24.84
N ILE A 137 0.90 -1.08 24.22
CA ILE A 137 0.18 0.04 24.86
C ILE A 137 -0.56 -0.50 26.09
N SER A 138 -1.37 -1.54 25.94
CA SER A 138 -2.07 -2.16 27.07
C SER A 138 -1.10 -2.53 28.20
N LYS A 139 0.00 -3.22 27.93
CA LYS A 139 1.00 -3.57 28.96
C LYS A 139 1.70 -2.36 29.60
N LYS A 140 2.00 -1.31 28.83
CA LYS A 140 2.65 -0.07 29.33
C LYS A 140 1.70 0.78 30.18
N TYR A 141 0.42 0.84 29.83
CA TYR A 141 -0.59 1.64 30.54
C TYR A 141 -1.35 0.85 31.63
N ASN A 142 -1.35 -0.49 31.59
CA ASN A 142 -2.02 -1.38 32.57
C ASN A 142 -1.09 -1.82 33.73
N LYS A 143 0.20 -1.45 33.70
CA LYS A 143 1.09 -1.62 34.86
C LYS A 143 0.93 -0.43 35.82
N ASN A 144 0.01 -0.57 36.77
CA ASN A 144 0.00 0.12 38.06
C ASN A 144 0.13 1.67 38.02
N ARG A 145 -0.99 2.39 37.84
CA ARG A 145 -1.17 3.64 38.60
C ARG A 145 -1.50 3.28 40.06
N LYS A 146 -0.48 2.88 40.82
CA LYS A 146 -0.45 3.04 42.29
C LYS A 146 0.38 4.30 42.58
N GLY A 147 -0.33 5.39 42.83
CA GLY A 147 0.20 6.73 43.15
C GLY A 147 -0.75 7.76 42.50
N ALA A 148 -1.67 8.40 43.21
CA ALA A 148 -1.52 9.01 44.53
C ALA A 148 -2.53 8.51 45.58
N LYS A 149 -2.01 7.88 46.63
CA LYS A 149 -2.40 8.21 48.01
C LYS A 149 -1.14 8.73 48.69
N SER A 150 -1.05 10.04 48.83
CA SER A 150 -0.33 10.74 49.90
C SER A 150 -1.11 12.01 50.16
#